data_AF-A0A3G9INH6-F1
#
_entry.id   AF-A0A3G9INH6-F1
#
_cell.length_a   1.000
_cell.length_b   1.000
_cell.length_c   1.000
_cell.angle_alpha   90.00
_cell.angle_beta   90.00
_cell.angle_gamma   90.00
#
_symmetry.space_group_name_H-M   'P 1'
#
loop_
_entity.id
_entity.type
_entity.pdbx_description
1 polymer ?
#
loop_
_entity_poly.entity_id
_entity_poly.type
_entity_poly.pdbx_seq_one_letter_code
_entity_poly.pdbx_strand_id
1 'polypeptide(L)' 'MIKDEIYSATDVQWLIADSCSAVCIYTYRWEGYYEGNFKSGSGRATNVFVKNTAGCWKLIHEHLSSH' A
#
# COMPACT_ATOMS: atom_id res chain seq x y z
N MET A 1 17.40 -1.52 5.25
CA MET A 1 16.76 -1.92 3.98
C MET A 1 16.58 -3.41 4.01
N ILE A 2 15.39 -3.92 3.70
CA ILE A 2 15.15 -5.35 3.49
C ILE A 2 15.77 -5.71 2.12
N LYS A 3 16.69 -6.66 2.07
CA LYS A 3 17.22 -7.20 0.81
C LYS A 3 16.24 -8.20 0.23
N ASP A 4 16.15 -8.25 -1.09
CA ASP A 4 15.24 -9.13 -1.83
C ASP A 4 13.79 -9.00 -1.33
N GLU A 5 13.37 -7.76 -1.09
CA GLU A 5 12.05 -7.46 -0.56
C GLU A 5 10.96 -7.84 -1.58
N ILE A 6 10.04 -8.71 -1.15
CA ILE A 6 8.81 -9.01 -1.86
C ILE A 6 7.68 -8.31 -1.11
N TYR A 7 7.04 -7.35 -1.76
CA TYR A 7 5.87 -6.64 -1.23
C TYR A 7 4.61 -7.06 -1.98
N SER A 8 3.54 -7.36 -1.24
CA SER A 8 2.24 -7.73 -1.80
C SER A 8 1.09 -7.02 -1.12
N ALA A 9 0.04 -6.75 -1.88
CA ALA A 9 -1.22 -6.20 -1.41
C ALA A 9 -2.34 -7.20 -1.73
N THR A 10 -3.04 -7.68 -0.69
CA THR A 10 -4.18 -8.60 -0.81
C THR A 10 -5.43 -7.96 -0.22
N ASP A 11 -6.59 -8.57 -0.51
CA ASP A 11 -7.87 -8.17 0.10
C ASP A 11 -8.21 -6.69 -0.15
N VAL A 12 -7.89 -6.21 -1.36
CA VAL A 12 -8.09 -4.82 -1.76
C VAL A 12 -9.59 -4.51 -1.82
N GLN A 13 -10.01 -3.49 -1.09
CA GLN A 13 -11.35 -2.96 -1.10
C GLN A 13 -11.32 -1.47 -1.43
N TRP A 14 -12.06 -1.09 -2.48
CA TRP A 14 -12.27 0.31 -2.84
C TRP A 14 -13.47 0.84 -2.05
N LEU A 15 -13.20 1.76 -1.13
CA LEU A 15 -14.24 2.44 -0.35
C LEU A 15 -14.86 3.58 -1.16
N ILE A 16 -14.03 4.27 -1.95
CA ILE A 16 -14.42 5.33 -2.88
C ILE A 16 -13.69 5.06 -4.19
N ALA A 17 -14.39 5.17 -5.32
CA ALA A 17 -13.80 5.14 -6.65
C ALA A 17 -14.68 5.99 -7.59
N ASP A 18 -14.37 7.29 -7.66
CA ASP A 18 -15.04 8.23 -8.56
C ASP A 18 -14.06 8.74 -9.64
N SER A 19 -14.49 9.72 -10.44
CA SER A 19 -13.71 10.23 -11.58
C SER A 19 -12.39 10.90 -11.16
N CYS A 20 -12.33 11.46 -9.96
CA CYS A 20 -11.28 12.35 -9.48
C CYS A 20 -10.65 11.89 -8.15
N SER A 21 -11.29 11.02 -7.39
CA SER A 21 -10.82 10.51 -6.11
C SER A 21 -11.00 9.00 -6.00
N ALA A 22 -10.09 8.35 -5.28
CA ALA A 22 -10.24 6.95 -4.93
C ALA A 22 -9.63 6.68 -3.55
N VAL A 23 -10.29 5.85 -2.76
CA VAL A 23 -9.79 5.41 -1.46
C VAL A 23 -9.86 3.90 -1.42
N CYS A 24 -8.73 3.25 -1.14
CA CYS A 24 -8.71 1.82 -0.91
C CYS A 24 -8.09 1.47 0.44
N ILE A 25 -8.55 0.34 0.95
CA ILE A 25 -7.93 -0.35 2.07
C ILE A 25 -7.48 -1.72 1.58
N TYR A 26 -6.36 -2.22 2.09
CA TYR A 26 -5.85 -3.54 1.74
C TYR A 26 -4.97 -4.10 2.86
N THR A 27 -4.74 -5.40 2.84
CA THR A 27 -3.73 -6.06 3.67
C THR A 27 -2.41 -6.05 2.93
N TYR A 28 -1.39 -5.43 3.51
CA TYR A 28 -0.03 -5.51 2.98
C TYR A 28 0.73 -6.64 3.65
N ARG A 29 1.62 -7.28 2.89
CA ARG A 29 2.61 -8.23 3.40
C ARG A 29 3.95 -7.91 2.76
N TRP A 30 5.01 -7.99 3.54
CA TRP A 30 6.37 -7.88 3.06
C TRP A 30 7.21 -9.01 3.62
N GLU A 31 8.19 -9.45 2.85
CA GLU A 31 9.20 -10.41 3.28
C GLU A 31 10.53 -10.14 2.60
N GLY A 32 11.62 -10.55 3.24
CA GLY A 32 12.97 -10.50 2.69
C GLY A 32 14.03 -10.63 3.78
N TYR A 33 15.25 -10.19 3.51
CA TYR A 33 16.40 -10.40 4.41
C TYR A 33 16.86 -9.10 5.07
N TYR A 34 16.86 -9.08 6.40
CA TYR A 34 17.47 -8.03 7.21
C TYR A 34 18.71 -8.60 7.91
N GLU A 35 19.89 -8.03 7.63
CA GLU A 35 21.17 -8.50 8.20
C GLU A 35 21.40 -10.01 8.00
N GLY A 36 21.01 -10.54 6.84
CA GLY A 36 21.12 -11.97 6.50
C GLY A 36 20.04 -12.86 7.12
N ASN A 37 19.17 -12.31 7.98
CA ASN A 37 18.06 -13.03 8.58
C ASN A 37 16.77 -12.79 7.81
N PHE A 38 16.05 -13.86 7.48
CA PHE A 38 14.72 -13.72 6.90
C PHE A 38 13.78 -13.03 7.90
N LYS A 39 13.08 -12.01 7.42
CA LYS A 39 12.07 -11.24 8.15
C LYS A 39 10.86 -11.05 7.26
N SER A 40 9.70 -11.05 7.89
CA SER A 40 8.44 -10.76 7.24
C SER A 40 7.55 -9.96 8.17
N GLY A 41 6.60 -9.24 7.59
CA GLY A 41 5.62 -8.47 8.33
C GLY A 41 4.35 -8.25 7.52
N SER A 42 3.29 -7.86 8.22
CA SER A 42 2.02 -7.56 7.57
C SER A 42 1.23 -6.55 8.38
N GLY A 43 0.24 -5.94 7.73
CA GLY A 43 -0.62 -4.95 8.37
C GLY A 43 -1.75 -4.52 7.45
N ARG A 44 -2.40 -3.43 7.83
CA ARG A 44 -3.45 -2.78 7.04
C ARG A 44 -2.93 -1.49 6.44
N ALA A 45 -3.31 -1.24 5.21
CA ALA A 45 -3.05 0.00 4.51
C ALA A 45 -4.36 0.74 4.21
N THR A 46 -4.30 2.06 4.23
CA THR A 46 -5.30 2.97 3.69
C THR A 46 -4.60 3.92 2.74
N ASN A 47 -4.99 3.92 1.47
CA ASN A 47 -4.40 4.77 0.44
C ASN A 47 -5.48 5.68 -0.15
N VAL A 48 -5.19 6.97 -0.23
CA VAL A 48 -6.06 8.00 -0.81
C VAL A 48 -5.41 8.57 -2.06
N PHE A 49 -6.11 8.47 -3.17
CA PHE A 49 -5.67 8.94 -4.47
C PHE A 49 -6.54 10.11 -4.93
N VAL A 50 -5.89 11.08 -5.58
CA VAL A 50 -6.55 12.15 -6.31
C VAL A 50 -5.99 12.21 -7.72
N LYS A 51 -6.87 12.36 -8.71
CA LYS A 51 -6.48 12.61 -10.09
C LYS A 51 -6.18 14.10 -10.26
N ASN A 52 -4.97 14.41 -10.73
CA ASN A 52 -4.58 15.78 -11.02
C ASN A 52 -5.22 16.31 -12.31
N THR A 53 -5.03 17.59 -12.62
CA THR A 53 -5.58 18.24 -13.82
C THR A 53 -5.06 17.67 -15.13
N ALA A 54 -3.91 16.98 -15.12
CA ALA A 54 -3.36 16.25 -16.26
C ALA A 54 -3.93 14.83 -16.41
N GLY A 55 -4.88 14.43 -15.56
CA GLY A 55 -5.50 13.11 -15.59
C GLY A 55 -4.70 11.99 -14.89
N CYS A 56 -3.57 12.31 -14.27
CA CYS A 56 -2.73 11.35 -13.55
C CYS A 56 -3.23 11.17 -12.11
N TRP A 57 -3.39 9.91 -11.69
CA TRP A 57 -3.59 9.59 -10.29
C TRP A 57 -2.32 9.85 -9.47
N LYS A 58 -2.50 10.45 -8.30
CA LYS A 58 -1.46 10.69 -7.30
C LYS A 58 -1.93 10.13 -5.97
N LEU A 59 -1.05 9.39 -5.29
CA LEU A 59 -1.23 9.02 -3.90
C LEU A 59 -0.98 10.27 -3.05
N ILE A 60 -2.02 10.81 -2.43
CA ILE A 60 -1.94 12.03 -1.62
C ILE A 60 -1.89 11.75 -0.12
N HIS A 61 -2.31 10.55 0.29
CA HIS A 61 -2.20 10.09 1.67
C HIS A 61 -2.06 8.58 1.71
N GLU A 62 -1.19 8.11 2.59
CA GLU A 62 -1.02 6.70 2.94
C GLU A 62 -0.94 6.58 4.45
N HIS A 63 -1.62 5.57 4.99
CA HIS A 63 -1.51 5.18 6.38
C HIS A 63 -1.33 3.67 6.48
N LEU A 64 -0.28 3.24 7.16
CA LEU A 64 0.03 1.83 7.42
C LEU A 64 -0.03 1.57 8.92
N SER A 65 -0.74 0.53 9.31
CA SER A 65 -0.76 0.03 10.69
C SER A 65 -0.36 -1.44 10.71
N SER A 66 0.65 -1.79 11.50
CA SER A 66 0.94 -3.18 11.81
C SER A 66 -0.13 -3.77 12.75
N HIS A 67 -0.29 -5.08 12.70
CA HIS A 67 -0.92 -5.80 13.81
C HIS A 67 0.06 -5.92 14.98
#